data_AF-A0A934TJC6-F1
#
_entry.id   AF-A0A934TJC6-F1
#
_cell.length_a   1.000
_cell.length_b   1.000
_cell.length_c   1.000
_cell.angle_alpha   90.00
_cell.angle_beta   90.00
_cell.angle_gamma   90.00
#
_symmetry.space_group_name_H-M   'P 1'
#
loop_
_entity.id
_entity.type
_entity.pdbx_description
1 polymer ?
#
loop_
_entity_poly.entity_id
_entity_poly.type
_entity_poly.pdbx_seq_one_letter_code
_entity_poly.pdbx_strand_id
1 'polypeptide(L)'
;MSKPVPAAAFAIALASWTMAAPASADGAIVGLMSERDVEVLAQFDTRRAAAIATATGVSDTAAVATLAEALSGEALPFDTDHDPSGDWRCRFLKLGGDPVLTVHDWFSCKRHADPLLPLVI
;
A
#
# COMPACT_ATOMS: atom_id res chain seq x y z
N MET A 1 47.57 -24.18 -4.03
CA MET A 1 47.98 -23.66 -2.70
C MET A 1 46.79 -22.90 -2.13
N SER A 2 45.87 -23.62 -1.46
CA SER A 2 44.60 -23.08 -0.98
C SER A 2 44.62 -23.09 0.54
N LYS A 3 44.51 -21.92 1.18
CA LYS A 3 44.47 -21.81 2.64
C LYS A 3 43.11 -22.33 3.15
N PRO A 4 43.07 -23.19 4.19
CA PRO A 4 41.81 -23.63 4.77
C PRO A 4 41.15 -22.45 5.52
N VAL A 5 39.88 -22.20 5.23
CA VAL A 5 39.05 -21.24 5.96
C VAL A 5 38.74 -21.84 7.34
N PRO A 6 38.95 -21.12 8.46
CA PRO A 6 38.70 -21.66 9.79
C PRO A 6 37.19 -21.91 10.00
N ALA A 7 36.85 -23.12 10.48
CA ALA A 7 35.48 -23.57 10.73
C ALA A 7 34.65 -22.62 11.63
N ALA A 8 35.33 -21.82 12.47
CA ALA A 8 34.70 -20.80 13.31
C ALA A 8 34.00 -19.68 12.50
N ALA A 9 34.51 -19.34 11.32
CA ALA A 9 33.89 -18.31 10.46
C ALA A 9 32.57 -18.81 9.82
N PHE A 10 32.44 -20.13 9.63
CA PHE A 10 31.22 -20.74 9.09
C PHE A 10 30.10 -20.83 10.13
N ALA A 11 30.45 -21.04 11.41
CA ALA A 11 29.47 -21.14 12.50
C ALA A 11 28.79 -19.79 12.83
N ILE A 12 29.52 -18.67 12.71
CA ILE A 12 28.96 -17.33 12.98
C ILE A 12 27.97 -16.91 11.87
N ALA A 13 28.24 -17.30 10.61
CA ALA A 13 27.35 -16.98 9.48
C ALA A 13 26.03 -17.78 9.51
N LEU A 14 26.01 -19.00 10.06
CA LEU A 14 24.78 -19.78 10.24
C LEU A 14 23.91 -19.28 11.41
N ALA A 15 24.51 -18.68 12.44
CA ALA A 15 23.77 -18.18 13.60
C ALA A 15 23.01 -16.87 13.33
N SER A 16 23.37 -16.14 12.27
CA SER A 16 22.73 -14.87 11.89
C SER A 16 21.40 -15.00 11.13
N TRP A 17 20.91 -16.23 10.87
CA TRP A 17 19.70 -16.46 10.05
C TRP A 17 18.43 -16.80 10.83
N THR A 18 18.46 -16.95 12.16
CA THR A 18 17.34 -17.59 12.88
C THR A 18 16.57 -16.69 13.85
N MET A 19 16.60 -15.36 13.71
CA MET A 19 15.75 -14.47 14.54
C MET A 19 15.00 -13.43 13.71
N ALA A 20 14.23 -13.89 12.71
CA ALA A 20 13.06 -13.14 12.28
C ALA A 20 11.89 -13.55 13.21
N ALA A 21 11.64 -12.77 14.25
CA ALA A 21 10.43 -12.96 15.05
C ALA A 21 9.20 -12.73 14.15
N PRO A 22 8.12 -13.51 14.30
CA PRO A 22 6.89 -13.25 13.56
C PRO A 22 6.38 -11.86 13.93
N ALA A 23 6.32 -10.96 12.94
CA ALA A 23 5.63 -9.69 13.10
C ALA A 23 4.13 -9.99 13.11
N SER A 24 3.52 -9.98 14.29
CA SER A 24 2.07 -10.14 14.42
C SER A 24 1.41 -8.82 14.04
N ALA A 25 0.51 -8.83 13.06
CA ALA A 25 -0.43 -7.74 12.80
C ALA A 25 -1.55 -7.78 13.87
N ASP A 26 -1.17 -7.56 15.12
CA ASP A 26 -2.05 -7.58 16.30
C ASP A 26 -2.93 -6.32 16.43
N GLY A 27 -2.90 -5.42 15.44
CA GLY A 27 -3.58 -4.13 15.48
C GLY A 27 -2.92 -3.13 16.43
N ALA A 28 -1.67 -3.37 16.88
CA ALA A 28 -0.94 -2.47 17.76
C ALA A 28 -0.85 -1.04 17.22
N ILE A 29 -0.91 -0.85 15.89
CA ILE A 29 -0.94 0.47 15.28
C ILE A 29 -2.02 1.36 15.88
N VAL A 30 -3.22 0.82 16.14
CA VAL A 30 -4.33 1.58 16.74
C VAL A 30 -3.99 2.04 18.15
N GLY A 31 -3.25 1.23 18.92
CA GLY A 31 -2.77 1.58 20.25
C GLY A 31 -1.56 2.52 20.28
N LEU A 32 -0.86 2.67 19.14
CA LEU A 32 0.30 3.55 18.98
C LEU A 32 -0.07 4.92 18.37
N MET A 33 -1.28 5.05 17.83
CA MET A 33 -1.77 6.28 17.21
C MET A 33 -1.95 7.39 18.25
N SER A 34 -1.62 8.62 17.86
CA SER A 34 -1.97 9.79 18.67
C SER A 34 -3.49 10.01 18.63
N GLU A 35 -4.03 10.74 19.60
CA GLU A 35 -5.45 11.14 19.61
C GLU A 35 -5.84 11.86 18.30
N ARG A 36 -4.92 12.67 17.75
CA ARG A 36 -5.09 13.36 16.47
C ARG A 36 -5.26 12.38 15.32
N ASP A 37 -4.46 11.32 15.28
CA ASP A 37 -4.50 10.35 14.18
C ASP A 37 -5.81 9.58 14.21
N VAL A 38 -6.29 9.21 15.40
CA VAL A 38 -7.59 8.56 15.60
C VAL A 38 -8.72 9.46 15.11
N GLU A 39 -8.69 10.75 15.47
CA GLU A 39 -9.69 11.71 15.02
C GLU A 39 -9.68 11.90 13.49
N VAL A 40 -8.49 11.95 12.88
CA VAL A 40 -8.35 12.05 11.43
C VAL A 40 -8.90 10.79 10.74
N LEU A 41 -8.57 9.61 11.25
CA LEU A 41 -9.03 8.33 10.69
C LEU A 41 -10.55 8.18 10.79
N ALA A 42 -11.16 8.62 11.91
CA ALA A 42 -12.61 8.61 12.08
C ALA A 42 -13.36 9.48 11.03
N GLN A 43 -12.66 10.40 10.38
CA GLN A 43 -13.22 11.28 9.34
C GLN A 43 -12.90 10.80 7.92
N PHE A 44 -12.27 9.64 7.74
CA PHE A 44 -11.78 9.17 6.45
C PHE A 44 -12.87 9.16 5.37
N ASP A 45 -14.00 8.48 5.61
CA ASP A 45 -15.06 8.36 4.61
C ASP A 45 -15.70 9.70 4.25
N THR A 46 -15.92 10.56 5.24
CA THR A 46 -16.45 11.91 5.05
C THR A 46 -15.50 12.74 4.17
N ARG A 47 -14.20 12.70 4.45
CA ARG A 47 -13.17 13.43 3.68
C ARG A 47 -13.04 12.87 2.27
N ARG A 48 -13.08 11.54 2.13
CA ARG A 48 -13.04 10.85 0.83
C ARG A 48 -14.25 11.23 -0.03
N ALA A 49 -15.46 11.20 0.52
CA ALA A 49 -16.68 11.58 -0.19
C ALA A 49 -16.63 13.05 -0.66
N ALA A 50 -16.19 13.96 0.20
CA ALA A 50 -16.03 15.39 -0.15
C ALA A 50 -14.99 15.60 -1.26
N ALA A 51 -13.87 14.88 -1.21
CA ALA A 51 -12.83 14.94 -2.23
C ALA A 51 -13.34 14.44 -3.59
N ILE A 52 -14.10 13.33 -3.61
CA ILE A 52 -14.72 12.80 -4.84
C ILE A 52 -15.73 13.80 -5.41
N ALA A 53 -16.64 14.32 -4.58
CA ALA A 53 -17.64 15.28 -5.03
C ALA A 53 -16.99 16.54 -5.66
N THR A 54 -15.95 17.07 -5.02
CA THR A 54 -15.23 18.24 -5.54
C THR A 54 -14.49 17.89 -6.84
N ALA A 55 -13.83 16.73 -6.91
CA ALA A 55 -13.13 16.28 -8.10
C ALA A 55 -14.05 16.01 -9.30
N THR A 56 -15.29 15.55 -9.08
CA THR A 56 -16.28 15.36 -10.15
C THR A 56 -16.83 16.67 -10.72
N GLY A 57 -16.65 17.79 -10.03
CA GLY A 57 -17.13 19.11 -10.47
C GLY A 57 -16.13 19.92 -11.31
N VAL A 58 -14.93 19.40 -11.59
CA VAL A 58 -13.93 20.12 -12.40
C VAL A 58 -14.32 20.13 -13.88
N SER A 59 -13.83 21.12 -14.62
CA SER A 59 -14.16 21.30 -16.05
C SER A 59 -13.45 20.30 -16.98
N ASP A 60 -12.36 19.68 -16.52
CA ASP A 60 -11.64 18.67 -17.30
C ASP A 60 -12.42 17.35 -17.36
N THR A 61 -13.28 17.26 -18.38
CA THR A 61 -14.13 16.10 -18.63
C THR A 61 -13.37 14.79 -18.84
N ALA A 62 -12.14 14.84 -19.38
CA ALA A 62 -11.32 13.64 -19.57
C ALA A 62 -10.80 13.13 -18.22
N ALA A 63 -10.32 14.03 -17.36
CA ALA A 63 -9.91 13.68 -16.01
C ALA A 63 -11.09 13.13 -15.18
N VAL A 64 -12.27 13.76 -15.27
CA VAL A 64 -13.49 13.28 -14.59
C VAL A 64 -13.93 11.91 -15.10
N ALA A 65 -13.92 11.68 -16.42
CA ALA A 65 -14.27 10.38 -16.98
C ALA A 65 -13.33 9.28 -16.48
N THR A 66 -12.03 9.59 -16.35
CA THR A 66 -11.09 8.59 -15.86
C THR A 66 -11.17 8.36 -14.34
N LEU A 67 -11.61 9.37 -13.58
CA LEU A 67 -11.99 9.16 -12.18
C LEU A 67 -13.21 8.24 -12.08
N ALA A 68 -14.22 8.44 -12.91
CA ALA A 68 -15.41 7.61 -12.94
C ALA A 68 -15.09 6.15 -13.29
N GLU A 69 -14.20 5.92 -14.26
CA GLU A 69 -13.70 4.58 -14.60
C GLU A 69 -12.95 3.94 -13.42
N ALA A 70 -12.08 4.68 -12.74
CA ALA A 70 -11.35 4.15 -11.59
C ALA A 70 -12.27 3.78 -10.42
N LEU A 71 -13.37 4.53 -10.22
CA LEU A 71 -14.33 4.31 -9.14
C LEU A 71 -15.41 3.26 -9.47
N SER A 72 -15.56 2.84 -10.72
CA SER A 72 -16.53 1.82 -11.12
C SER A 72 -16.05 0.39 -10.90
N GLY A 73 -14.76 0.21 -10.56
CA GLY A 73 -14.18 -1.10 -10.26
C GLY A 73 -14.75 -1.73 -8.98
N GLU A 74 -14.80 -3.05 -8.97
CA GLU A 74 -15.12 -3.82 -7.78
C GLU A 74 -13.97 -3.74 -6.77
N ALA A 75 -14.29 -3.43 -5.50
CA ALA A 75 -13.30 -3.45 -4.43
C ALA A 75 -12.98 -4.90 -4.07
N LEU A 76 -11.75 -5.32 -4.38
CA LEU A 76 -11.27 -6.67 -4.05
C LEU A 76 -10.54 -6.64 -2.70
N PRO A 77 -10.81 -7.62 -1.81
CA PRO A 77 -10.13 -7.71 -0.53
C PRO A 77 -8.64 -8.07 -0.72
N PHE A 78 -7.82 -7.72 0.25
CA PHE A 78 -6.44 -8.18 0.38
C PHE A 78 -6.38 -9.41 1.29
N ASP A 79 -7.11 -10.47 0.94
CA ASP A 79 -7.14 -11.73 1.69
C ASP A 79 -6.55 -12.90 0.90
N THR A 80 -6.62 -14.10 1.47
CA THR A 80 -6.01 -15.30 0.89
C THR A 80 -6.61 -15.72 -0.46
N ASP A 81 -7.81 -15.25 -0.78
CA ASP A 81 -8.54 -15.66 -1.99
C ASP A 81 -8.28 -14.73 -3.18
N HIS A 82 -7.58 -13.61 -2.96
CA HIS A 82 -7.16 -12.68 -4.00
C HIS A 82 -5.67 -12.31 -3.87
N ASP A 83 -4.83 -12.90 -4.72
CA ASP A 83 -3.41 -12.54 -4.83
C ASP A 83 -3.23 -11.38 -5.84
N PRO A 84 -2.94 -10.14 -5.39
CA PRO A 84 -2.65 -9.02 -6.27
C PRO A 84 -1.21 -9.02 -6.81
N SER A 85 -0.43 -10.09 -6.61
CA SER A 85 0.95 -10.19 -7.12
C SER A 85 0.99 -10.15 -8.64
N GLY A 86 2.03 -9.55 -9.19
CA GLY A 86 2.30 -9.59 -10.61
C GLY A 86 2.84 -8.29 -11.16
N ASP A 87 2.98 -8.26 -12.48
CA ASP A 87 3.33 -7.07 -13.24
C ASP A 87 2.03 -6.37 -13.66
N TRP A 88 1.89 -5.12 -13.27
CA TRP A 88 0.68 -4.32 -13.42
C TRP A 88 0.98 -3.03 -14.18
N ARG A 89 -0.05 -2.51 -14.84
CA ARG A 89 -0.05 -1.14 -15.35
C ARG A 89 -0.79 -0.26 -14.34
N CYS A 90 -0.05 0.54 -13.58
CA CYS A 90 -0.60 1.40 -12.53
C CYS A 90 -0.77 2.84 -13.01
N ARG A 91 -1.69 3.55 -12.35
CA ARG A 91 -1.86 5.00 -12.44
C ARG A 91 -2.29 5.52 -11.08
N PHE A 92 -2.00 6.78 -10.80
CA PHE A 92 -2.43 7.45 -9.58
C PHE A 92 -3.39 8.59 -9.91
N LEU A 93 -4.43 8.74 -9.10
CA LEU A 93 -5.32 9.90 -9.13
C LEU A 93 -5.23 10.59 -7.78
N LYS A 94 -4.85 11.86 -7.78
CA LYS A 94 -4.86 12.71 -6.59
C LYS A 94 -6.13 13.54 -6.57
N LEU A 95 -6.90 13.41 -5.48
CA LEU A 95 -8.10 14.19 -5.25
C LEU A 95 -7.86 15.17 -4.08
N GLY A 96 -8.29 16.41 -4.24
CA GLY A 96 -8.12 17.49 -3.29
C GLY A 96 -6.80 18.27 -3.43
N GLY A 97 -6.79 19.46 -2.85
CA GLY A 97 -5.70 20.43 -2.98
C GLY A 97 -5.82 21.28 -4.25
N ASP A 98 -4.68 21.79 -4.70
CA ASP A 98 -4.55 22.55 -5.95
C ASP A 98 -3.48 21.87 -6.84
N PRO A 99 -3.85 21.33 -8.02
CA PRO A 99 -5.21 21.26 -8.56
C PRO A 99 -6.09 20.24 -7.82
N VAL A 100 -7.41 20.44 -7.88
CA VAL A 100 -8.43 19.60 -7.21
C VAL A 100 -8.41 18.14 -7.66
N LEU A 101 -8.11 17.89 -8.95
CA LEU A 101 -7.96 16.56 -9.51
C LEU A 101 -6.68 16.53 -10.35
N THR A 102 -5.78 15.61 -10.02
CA THR A 102 -4.61 15.30 -10.84
C THR A 102 -4.71 13.85 -11.30
N VAL A 103 -4.66 13.64 -12.62
CA VAL A 103 -4.52 12.32 -13.22
C VAL A 103 -3.08 12.13 -13.65
N HIS A 104 -2.39 11.17 -13.05
CA HIS A 104 -1.02 10.83 -13.45
C HIS A 104 -1.02 9.80 -14.57
N ASP A 105 0.04 9.83 -15.38
CA ASP A 105 0.25 8.89 -16.46
C ASP A 105 0.42 7.45 -15.96
N TRP A 106 0.22 6.51 -16.89
CA TRP A 106 0.45 5.10 -16.65
C TRP A 106 1.93 4.80 -16.45
N PHE A 107 2.22 3.92 -15.49
CA PHE A 107 3.55 3.40 -15.24
C PHE A 107 3.51 1.90 -15.00
N SER A 108 4.64 1.23 -15.26
CA SER A 108 4.81 -0.18 -14.91
C SER A 108 5.07 -0.31 -13.43
N CYS A 109 4.31 -1.16 -12.75
CA CYS A 109 4.45 -1.42 -11.33
C CYS A 109 4.48 -2.93 -11.11
N LYS A 110 5.30 -3.37 -10.16
CA LYS A 110 5.31 -4.75 -9.72
C LYS A 110 4.73 -4.81 -8.31
N ARG A 111 3.73 -5.65 -8.13
CA ARG A 111 3.19 -5.94 -6.80
C ARG A 111 3.64 -7.31 -6.37
N HIS A 112 4.00 -7.38 -5.10
CA HIS A 112 4.23 -8.63 -4.41
C HIS A 112 3.15 -8.67 -3.33
N ALA A 113 2.26 -9.66 -3.38
CA ALA A 113 1.63 -10.11 -2.16
C ALA A 113 2.77 -10.63 -1.30
N ASP A 114 2.96 -10.02 -0.16
CA ASP A 114 3.92 -10.53 0.79
C ASP A 114 3.28 -11.75 1.46
N PRO A 115 3.78 -12.98 1.21
CA PRO A 115 3.23 -14.19 1.83
C PRO A 115 3.49 -14.22 3.34
N LEU A 116 4.28 -13.29 3.88
CA LEU A 116 4.55 -13.12 5.31
C LEU A 116 3.72 -11.98 5.95
N LEU A 117 2.87 -11.30 5.18
CA LEU A 117 1.93 -10.29 5.69
C LEU A 117 0.48 -10.71 5.44
N PRO A 118 -0.12 -11.55 6.30
CA PRO A 118 -1.57 -11.56 6.39
C PRO A 118 -2.02 -10.15 6.79
N LEU A 119 -2.74 -9.46 5.91
CA LEU A 119 -3.38 -8.15 6.15
C LEU A 119 -2.58 -7.17 7.03
N VAL A 120 -1.57 -6.52 6.45
CA VAL A 120 -1.05 -5.27 7.00
C VAL A 120 -1.96 -4.13 6.53
N ILE A 121 -2.93 -3.78 7.38
CA ILE A 121 -3.52 -2.44 7.47
C ILE A 121 -3.07 -1.86 8.81
#